data_AF-A0A4R5Q7F8-F1
#
_entry.id   AF-A0A4R5Q7F8-F1
#
_cell.length_a   1.000
_cell.length_b   1.000
_cell.length_c   1.000
_cell.angle_alpha   90.00
_cell.angle_beta   90.00
_cell.angle_gamma   90.00
#
_symmetry.space_group_name_H-M   'P 1'
#
loop_
_entity.id
_entity.type
_entity.pdbx_description
1 polymer ?
#
loop_
_entity_poly.entity_id
_entity_poly.type
_entity_poly.pdbx_seq_one_letter_code
_entity_poly.pdbx_strand_id
1 'polypeptide(L)' 'MRKLPAAAQEERRRQVIGLRQAGLTYGAIAAQVGLTQTGVFDICKRYAERG' A
#
# COMPACT_ATOMS: atom_id res chain seq x y z
N MET A 1 3.38 -14.95 14.62
CA MET A 1 3.07 -14.59 13.22
C MET A 1 4.36 -14.22 12.50
N ARG A 2 4.69 -14.90 11.40
CA ARG A 2 5.92 -14.62 10.63
C ARG A 2 5.71 -13.32 9.85
N LYS A 3 6.48 -12.27 10.14
CA LYS A 3 6.47 -11.04 9.34
C LYS A 3 6.80 -11.41 7.89
N LEU A 4 6.07 -10.83 6.94
CA LEU A 4 6.39 -10.96 5.52
C LEU A 4 7.86 -10.54 5.31
N PRO A 5 8.65 -11.27 4.50
CA PRO A 5 10.02 -10.87 4.18
C PRO A 5 10.04 -9.42 3.66
N ALA A 6 11.10 -8.68 3.98
CA ALA A 6 11.20 -7.24 3.69
C ALA A 6 10.93 -6.93 2.22
N ALA A 7 11.42 -7.77 1.30
CA ALA A 7 11.17 -7.67 -0.13
C ALA A 7 9.67 -7.73 -0.48
N ALA A 8 8.92 -8.65 0.12
CA ALA A 8 7.48 -8.78 -0.13
C ALA A 8 6.68 -7.59 0.44
N GLN A 9 7.17 -6.96 1.51
CA GLN A 9 6.57 -5.72 2.00
C GLN A 9 6.86 -4.54 1.09
N GLU A 10 8.06 -4.46 0.52
CA GLU A 10 8.41 -3.40 -0.42
C GLU A 10 7.63 -3.53 -1.74
N GLU A 11 7.50 -4.75 -2.28
CA GLU A 11 6.66 -5.01 -3.46
C GLU A 11 5.21 -4.58 -3.21
N ARG A 12 4.64 -4.97 -2.06
CA ARG A 12 3.28 -4.55 -1.69
C ARG A 12 3.15 -3.04 -1.60
N ARG A 13 4.14 -2.33 -1.04
CA ARG A 13 4.13 -0.86 -1.00
C ARG A 13 4.17 -0.28 -2.41
N ARG A 14 5.04 -0.77 -3.29
CA ARG A 14 5.11 -0.32 -4.69
C ARG A 14 3.78 -0.53 -5.40
N GLN A 15 3.13 -1.67 -5.20
CA GLN A 15 1.82 -1.97 -5.76
C GLN A 15 0.75 -0.97 -5.28
N VAL A 16 0.68 -0.70 -3.97
CA VAL A 16 -0.28 0.27 -3.41
C VAL A 16 -0.06 1.67 -3.98
N ILE A 17 1.19 2.13 -4.05
CA ILE A 17 1.52 3.46 -4.57
C ILE A 17 1.21 3.57 -6.07
N GLY A 18 1.57 2.55 -6.86
CA GLY A 18 1.26 2.51 -8.29
C GLY A 18 -0.25 2.59 -8.57
N LEU A 19 -1.05 1.81 -7.84
CA LEU A 19 -2.52 1.88 -7.95
C LEU A 19 -3.07 3.24 -7.51
N ARG A 20 -2.48 3.86 -6.49
CA ARG A 20 -2.88 5.21 -6.08
C ARG A 20 -2.57 6.26 -7.14
N GLN A 21 -1.40 6.19 -7.77
CA GLN A 21 -1.01 7.06 -8.87
C GLN A 21 -1.89 6.85 -10.12
N ALA A 22 -2.39 5.63 -10.33
CA ALA A 22 -3.38 5.33 -11.36
C ALA A 22 -4.80 5.86 -11.04
N GLY A 23 -4.99 6.55 -9.90
CA GLY A 23 -6.24 7.22 -9.56
C GLY A 23 -7.24 6.37 -8.76
N LEU A 24 -6.89 5.14 -8.37
CA LEU A 24 -7.79 4.31 -7.57
C LEU A 24 -8.01 4.91 -6.17
N THR A 25 -9.21 4.69 -5.63
CA THR A 25 -9.58 5.06 -4.27
C THR A 25 -8.93 4.10 -3.26
N TYR A 26 -8.73 4.56 -2.02
CA TYR A 26 -8.10 3.72 -0.99
C TYR A 26 -8.89 2.42 -0.71
N GLY A 27 -10.21 2.46 -0.79
CA GLY A 27 -11.05 1.27 -0.62
C GLY A 27 -10.87 0.26 -1.76
N ALA A 28 -10.80 0.71 -3.01
CA ALA A 28 -10.57 -0.16 -4.16
C ALA A 28 -9.18 -0.84 -4.08
N ILE A 29 -8.16 -0.07 -3.73
CA ILE A 29 -6.80 -0.59 -3.54
C ILE A 29 -6.78 -1.63 -2.42
N ALA A 30 -7.38 -1.31 -1.27
CA ALA A 30 -7.45 -2.19 -0.11
C ALA A 30 -8.08 -3.54 -0.46
N ALA A 31 -9.21 -3.53 -1.18
CA ALA A 31 -9.86 -4.75 -1.66
C ALA A 31 -8.97 -5.55 -2.62
N GLN A 32 -8.24 -4.87 -3.52
CA GLN A 32 -7.38 -5.53 -4.51
C GLN A 32 -6.11 -6.15 -3.91
N VAL A 33 -5.48 -5.50 -2.93
CA VAL A 33 -4.21 -5.97 -2.34
C VAL A 33 -4.40 -6.75 -1.02
N GLY A 34 -5.64 -6.93 -0.57
CA GLY A 34 -5.96 -7.63 0.67
C GLY A 34 -5.51 -6.87 1.92
N LEU A 35 -5.66 -5.55 1.92
CA LEU A 35 -5.36 -4.67 3.05
C LEU A 35 -6.62 -4.00 3.59
N THR A 36 -6.49 -3.33 4.73
CA THR A 36 -7.50 -2.38 5.20
C THR A 36 -7.31 -1.02 4.53
N GLN A 37 -8.38 -0.25 4.42
CA GLN A 37 -8.31 1.12 3.90
C GLN A 37 -7.34 2.00 4.71
N THR A 38 -7.31 1.84 6.04
CA THR A 38 -6.34 2.52 6.91
C THR A 38 -4.90 2.11 6.60
N GLY A 39 -4.66 0.81 6.36
CA GLY A 39 -3.32 0.33 5.99
C GLY A 39 -2.83 0.91 4.66
N VAL A 40 -3.73 1.06 3.67
CA VAL A 40 -3.42 1.75 2.41
C VAL A 40 -3.13 3.24 2.64
N PHE A 41 -3.92 3.91 3.49
CA PHE A 41 -3.70 5.31 3.86
C PHE A 41 -2.34 5.51 4.51
N ASP A 42 -1.97 4.69 5.51
CA ASP A 42 -0.68 4.78 6.19
C ASP A 42 0.51 4.57 5.24
N ILE A 43 0.38 3.65 4.27
CA ILE A 43 1.40 3.43 3.23
C ILE A 43 1.54 4.68 2.35
N CYS A 44 0.43 5.22 1.85
CA CYS A 44 0.44 6.43 1.03
C CYS A 44 1.02 7.63 1.79
N LYS A 45 0.62 7.81 3.05
CA LYS A 45 1.11 8.89 3.92
C LYS A 45 2.63 8.80 4.10
N ARG A 46 3.15 7.63 4.50
CA ARG A 46 4.60 7.44 4.72
C ARG A 46 5.40 7.59 3.43
N TYR A 47 4.83 7.23 2.28
CA TYR A 47 5.46 7.46 0.99
C TYR A 47 5.56 8.96 0.68
N ALA A 48 4.50 9.73 0.92
CA ALA A 48 4.52 11.18 0.75
C ALA A 48 5.47 11.90 1.73
N GLU A 49 5.61 11.41 2.96
CA GLU A 49 6.52 11.98 3.98
C GLU A 49 8.00 11.64 3.76
N ARG A 50 8.31 10.59 2.98
CA ARG A 50 9.68 10.13 2.69
C ARG A 50 10.12 10.40 1.24
N GLY A 51 9.24 11.00 0.44
CA GLY A 51 9.49 11.43 -0.93
C GLY A 51 10.40 12.63 -0.99
#